data_AF-A0A523K599-F1
#
_entry.id   AF-A0A523K599-F1
#
_cell.length_a   1.000
_cell.length_b   1.000
_cell.length_c   1.000
_cell.angle_alpha   90.00
_cell.angle_beta   90.00
_cell.angle_gamma   90.00
#
_symmetry.space_group_name_H-M   'P 1'
#
loop_
_entity.id
_entity.type
_entity.pdbx_description
1 polymer ?
#
loop_
_entity_poly.entity_id
_entity_poly.type
_entity_poly.pdbx_seq_one_letter_code
_entity_poly.pdbx_strand_id
1 'polypeptide(L)'
;MSNTMTMPIALSAGSLESYFQSVNKIPMLSAEEERMLAERYSKHGDIDAARQLVMSHLRFVVRVARGYSGYGLPLADLIQEGSVGLMKAVKRFDPSIGVRLVSFAVHWIRAEMHEYILRNW
;
A
#
# COMPACT_ATOMS: atom_id res chain seq x y z
N MET A 1 10.59 -14.63 17.17
CA MET A 1 10.32 -13.33 17.83
C MET A 1 9.65 -12.44 16.82
N SER A 2 8.33 -12.25 16.93
CA SER A 2 7.53 -11.51 15.97
C SER A 2 7.65 -10.02 16.25
N ASN A 3 8.55 -9.33 15.55
CA ASN A 3 8.60 -7.87 15.58
C ASN A 3 7.41 -7.33 14.78
N THR A 4 6.33 -6.98 15.48
CA THR A 4 5.33 -6.04 14.99
C THR A 4 6.04 -4.72 14.66
N MET A 5 6.32 -4.48 13.38
CA MET A 5 6.92 -3.24 12.89
C MET A 5 5.87 -2.13 12.92
N THR A 6 5.92 -1.30 13.95
CA THR A 6 5.19 -0.04 14.02
C THR A 6 5.72 0.88 12.93
N MET A 7 4.93 1.08 11.87
CA MET A 7 5.19 2.09 10.85
C MET A 7 5.16 3.48 11.50
N PRO A 8 6.12 4.40 11.25
CA PRO A 8 6.12 5.73 11.83
C PRO A 8 5.08 6.67 11.18
N ILE A 9 4.08 6.13 10.48
CA ILE A 9 2.84 6.86 10.25
C ILE A 9 2.06 6.77 11.56
N ALA A 10 2.47 7.56 12.54
CA ALA A 10 1.64 7.81 13.70
C ALA A 10 0.31 8.38 13.18
N LEU A 11 -0.74 7.55 13.14
CA LEU A 11 -2.13 8.00 13.02
C LEU A 11 -2.57 8.80 14.28
N SER A 12 -1.64 9.10 15.19
CA SER A 12 -1.82 9.96 16.33
C SER A 12 -1.92 11.42 15.89
N ALA A 13 -3.16 11.91 15.83
CA ALA A 13 -3.59 13.31 15.76
C ALA A 13 -3.32 14.10 14.46
N GLY A 14 -3.00 13.44 13.34
CA GLY A 14 -3.09 14.04 12.01
C GLY A 14 -4.48 13.87 11.43
N SER A 15 -5.13 14.95 10.96
CA SER A 15 -6.38 14.81 10.20
C SER A 15 -6.13 14.00 8.92
N LEU A 16 -7.16 13.34 8.38
CA LEU A 16 -7.08 12.62 7.11
C LEU A 16 -6.52 13.49 5.97
N GLU A 17 -6.73 14.81 6.05
CA GLU A 17 -6.15 15.82 5.17
C GLU A 17 -4.61 15.86 5.26
N SER A 18 -4.03 15.88 6.46
CA SER A 18 -2.57 15.83 6.64
C SER A 18 -1.95 14.54 6.09
N TYR A 19 -2.65 13.41 6.21
CA TYR A 19 -2.26 12.15 5.60
C TYR A 19 -2.24 12.27 4.07
N PHE A 20 -3.30 12.79 3.45
CA PHE A 20 -3.36 13.00 2.00
C PHE A 20 -2.26 13.92 1.49
N GLN A 21 -1.95 15.00 2.20
CA GLN A 21 -0.84 15.87 1.85
C GLN A 21 0.50 15.14 1.92
N SER A 22 0.68 14.29 2.93
CA SER A 22 1.91 13.50 3.10
C SER A 22 2.08 12.48 1.98
N VAL A 23 1.05 11.68 1.66
CA VAL A 23 1.17 10.69 0.58
C VAL A 23 1.33 11.33 -0.79
N ASN A 24 0.74 12.51 -1.03
CA ASN A 24 0.90 13.22 -2.31
C ASN A 24 2.30 13.78 -2.54
N LYS A 25 3.08 14.03 -1.48
CA LYS A 25 4.47 14.49 -1.56
C LYS A 25 5.46 13.36 -1.88
N ILE A 26 5.05 12.10 -1.75
CA ILE A 26 5.91 10.96 -2.04
C ILE A 26 6.14 10.88 -3.56
N PRO A 27 7.40 10.86 -4.03
CA PRO A 27 7.71 10.77 -5.45
C PRO A 27 7.24 9.43 -6.03
N MET A 28 6.80 9.46 -7.29
CA MET A 28 6.49 8.25 -8.03
C MET A 28 7.78 7.61 -8.51
N LEU A 29 7.86 6.29 -8.43
CA LEU A 29 8.98 5.54 -8.98
C LEU A 29 8.83 5.41 -10.50
N SER A 30 9.94 5.60 -11.20
CA SER A 30 10.10 5.11 -12.57
C SER A 30 10.03 3.58 -12.61
N ALA A 31 9.80 3.01 -13.79
CA ALA A 31 9.76 1.56 -13.95
C ALA A 31 11.10 0.89 -13.58
N GLU A 32 12.22 1.58 -13.84
CA GLU A 32 13.56 1.05 -13.53
C GLU A 32 13.84 1.08 -12.02
N GLU A 33 13.48 2.16 -11.33
CA GLU A 33 13.59 2.23 -9.86
C GLU A 33 12.71 1.18 -9.18
N GLU A 34 11.47 1.00 -9.66
CA GLU A 34 10.55 -0.03 -9.16
C GLU A 34 11.14 -1.43 -9.31
N ARG A 35 11.71 -1.74 -10.50
CA ARG A 35 12.37 -3.02 -10.75
C ARG A 35 13.58 -3.22 -9.84
N MET A 36 14.44 -2.22 -9.72
CA MET A 36 15.63 -2.27 -8.85
C MET A 36 15.26 -2.53 -7.39
N LEU A 37 14.26 -1.82 -6.86
CA LEU A 37 13.80 -2.00 -5.48
C LEU A 37 13.15 -3.37 -5.29
N ALA A 38 12.34 -3.84 -6.25
CA ALA A 38 11.71 -5.15 -6.18
C ALA A 38 12.75 -6.28 -6.22
N GLU A 39 13.80 -6.15 -7.05
CA GLU A 39 14.90 -7.11 -7.10
C GLU A 39 15.71 -7.11 -5.80
N ARG A 40 16.01 -5.94 -5.23
CA ARG A 40 16.71 -5.83 -3.94
C ARG A 40 15.92 -6.52 -2.83
N TYR A 41 14.62 -6.28 -2.76
CA TYR A 41 13.78 -6.92 -1.76
C TYR A 41 13.69 -8.44 -1.98
N SER A 42 13.44 -8.89 -3.21
CA SER A 42 13.29 -10.31 -3.54
C SER A 42 14.58 -11.11 -3.29
N LYS A 43 15.74 -10.60 -3.71
CA LYS A 43 17.03 -11.30 -3.63
C LYS A 43 17.69 -11.21 -2.26
N HIS A 44 17.53 -10.07 -1.57
CA HIS A 44 18.30 -9.78 -0.35
C HIS A 44 17.43 -9.54 0.89
N GLY A 45 16.10 -9.60 0.76
CA GLY A 45 15.20 -9.31 1.88
C GLY A 45 15.26 -7.85 2.34
N ASP A 46 15.64 -6.95 1.44
CA ASP A 46 15.85 -5.52 1.74
C ASP A 46 14.53 -4.82 2.13
N ILE A 47 14.34 -4.65 3.45
CA ILE A 47 13.12 -4.07 4.02
C ILE A 47 12.96 -2.59 3.65
N ASP A 48 14.07 -1.86 3.45
CA ASP A 48 14.00 -0.47 3.04
C ASP A 48 13.54 -0.35 1.58
N ALA A 49 13.93 -1.30 0.72
CA ALA A 49 13.41 -1.39 -0.63
C ALA A 49 11.90 -1.69 -0.66
N ALA A 50 11.44 -2.65 0.16
CA ALA A 50 10.00 -2.91 0.33
C ALA A 50 9.25 -1.68 0.84
N ARG A 51 9.83 -0.93 1.80
CA ARG A 51 9.23 0.30 2.32
C ARG A 51 9.04 1.34 1.21
N GLN A 52 10.05 1.55 0.37
CA GLN A 52 9.97 2.51 -0.74
C GLN A 52 8.91 2.09 -1.78
N LEU A 53 8.83 0.80 -2.11
CA LEU A 53 7.77 0.27 -2.97
C LEU A 53 6.38 0.52 -2.40
N VAL A 54 6.16 0.26 -1.11
CA VAL A 54 4.87 0.54 -0.45
C VAL A 54 4.57 2.03 -0.44
N MET A 55 5.51 2.87 0.01
CA MET A 55 5.29 4.31 0.19
C MET A 55 4.93 5.01 -1.14
N SER A 56 5.63 4.70 -2.23
CA SER A 56 5.36 5.26 -3.56
C SER A 56 3.97 4.93 -4.11
N HIS A 57 3.30 3.91 -3.57
CA HIS A 57 1.99 3.43 -4.03
C HIS A 57 0.83 3.83 -3.09
N LEU A 58 1.08 4.50 -1.98
CA LEU A 58 0.01 4.90 -1.04
C LEU A 58 -1.04 5.83 -1.69
N ARG A 59 -0.64 6.69 -2.62
CA ARG A 59 -1.58 7.53 -3.40
C ARG A 59 -2.56 6.70 -4.22
N PHE A 60 -2.13 5.53 -4.70
CA PHE A 60 -2.98 4.60 -5.43
C PHE A 60 -3.98 3.92 -4.47
N VAL A 61 -3.53 3.51 -3.29
CA VAL A 61 -4.42 2.94 -2.25
C VAL A 61 -5.54 3.92 -1.91
N VAL A 62 -5.22 5.19 -1.67
CA VAL A 62 -6.23 6.23 -1.40
C VAL A 62 -7.24 6.36 -2.54
N ARG A 63 -6.79 6.31 -3.80
CA ARG A 63 -7.67 6.37 -4.97
C ARG A 63 -8.62 5.18 -5.02
N VAL A 64 -8.12 3.97 -4.74
CA VAL A 64 -8.95 2.76 -4.71
C VAL A 64 -9.96 2.83 -3.57
N ALA A 65 -9.54 3.23 -2.36
CA ALA A 65 -10.41 3.35 -1.19
C ALA A 65 -11.56 4.33 -1.41
N ARG A 66 -11.31 5.45 -2.10
CA ARG A 66 -12.36 6.42 -2.46
C ARG A 66 -13.45 5.81 -3.34
N GLY A 67 -13.16 4.78 -4.13
CA GLY A 67 -14.15 4.04 -4.92
C GLY A 67 -15.16 3.26 -4.08
N TYR A 68 -14.86 3.03 -2.80
CA TYR A 68 -15.74 2.40 -1.81
C TYR A 68 -16.42 3.43 -0.88
N SER A 69 -16.34 4.71 -1.21
CA SER A 69 -17.13 5.73 -0.51
C SER A 69 -18.61 5.45 -0.77
N GLY A 70 -19.43 5.43 0.30
CA GLY A 70 -20.87 5.16 0.22
C GLY A 70 -21.30 3.83 0.84
N TYR A 71 -20.36 2.95 1.21
CA TYR A 71 -20.64 1.72 1.99
C TYR A 71 -20.84 1.98 3.50
N GLY A 72 -20.93 3.25 3.93
CA GLY A 72 -21.14 3.63 5.34
C GLY A 72 -19.92 3.49 6.26
N LEU A 73 -18.78 3.02 5.75
CA LEU A 73 -17.56 2.80 6.52
C LEU A 73 -16.61 4.02 6.47
N PRO A 74 -15.82 4.26 7.54
CA PRO A 74 -14.81 5.31 7.53
C PRO A 74 -13.76 5.11 6.43
N LEU A 75 -13.50 6.15 5.63
CA LEU A 75 -12.50 6.10 4.56
C LEU A 75 -11.09 5.78 5.09
N ALA A 76 -10.77 6.22 6.30
CA ALA A 76 -9.48 5.92 6.93
C ALA A 76 -9.28 4.41 7.10
N ASP A 77 -10.31 3.68 7.53
CA ASP A 77 -10.22 2.23 7.73
C ASP A 77 -10.04 1.51 6.39
N LEU A 78 -10.80 1.90 5.36
CA LEU A 78 -10.63 1.37 4.00
C LEU A 78 -9.21 1.60 3.46
N ILE A 79 -8.61 2.76 3.72
CA ILE A 79 -7.22 3.05 3.35
C ILE A 79 -6.24 2.13 4.09
N GLN A 80 -6.48 1.88 5.38
CA GLN A 80 -5.64 1.00 6.19
C GLN A 80 -5.68 -0.44 5.66
N GLU A 81 -6.86 -0.98 5.41
CA GLU A 81 -7.06 -2.32 4.85
C GLU A 81 -6.44 -2.44 3.45
N GLY A 82 -6.65 -1.42 2.62
CA GLY A 82 -5.98 -1.30 1.33
C GLY A 82 -4.46 -1.31 1.43
N SER A 83 -3.90 -0.65 2.45
CA SER A 83 -2.46 -0.59 2.68
C SER A 83 -1.93 -1.96 3.12
N VAL A 84 -2.68 -2.72 3.91
CA VAL A 84 -2.39 -4.14 4.22
C VAL A 84 -2.36 -4.97 2.93
N GLY A 85 -3.33 -4.77 2.03
CA GLY A 85 -3.36 -5.42 0.72
C GLY A 85 -2.12 -5.09 -0.13
N LEU A 86 -1.72 -3.83 -0.16
CA LEU A 86 -0.49 -3.40 -0.83
C LEU A 86 0.75 -4.08 -0.24
N MET A 87 0.88 -4.15 1.09
CA MET A 87 1.99 -4.85 1.74
C MET A 87 2.03 -6.34 1.38
N LYS A 88 0.86 -7.00 1.34
CA LYS A 88 0.72 -8.40 0.91
C LYS A 88 1.12 -8.60 -0.55
N ALA A 89 0.82 -7.62 -1.42
CA ALA A 89 1.23 -7.62 -2.81
C ALA A 89 2.75 -7.45 -2.94
N VAL A 90 3.37 -6.46 -2.28
CA VAL A 90 4.82 -6.25 -2.33
C VAL A 90 5.59 -7.50 -1.88
N LYS A 91 5.10 -8.21 -0.86
CA LYS A 91 5.69 -9.47 -0.40
C LYS A 91 5.72 -10.58 -1.47
N ARG A 92 4.82 -10.53 -2.46
CA ARG A 92 4.60 -11.59 -3.47
C ARG A 92 4.90 -11.13 -4.89
N PHE A 93 5.32 -9.89 -5.05
CA PHE A 93 5.56 -9.32 -6.37
C PHE A 93 6.85 -9.90 -6.95
N ASP A 94 6.74 -10.44 -8.17
CA ASP A 94 7.88 -10.93 -8.93
C ASP A 94 8.21 -9.94 -10.07
N PRO A 95 9.33 -9.20 -9.97
CA PRO A 95 9.71 -8.23 -10.99
C PRO A 95 10.11 -8.88 -12.33
N SER A 96 10.41 -10.18 -12.37
CA SER A 96 10.79 -10.89 -13.60
C SER A 96 9.63 -11.08 -14.58
N ILE A 97 8.39 -10.96 -14.10
CA ILE A 97 7.16 -11.06 -14.91
C ILE A 97 7.02 -9.86 -15.86
N GLY A 98 7.70 -8.73 -15.59
CA GLY A 98 7.71 -7.56 -16.47
C GLY A 98 6.44 -6.70 -16.41
N VAL A 99 5.57 -6.92 -15.42
CA VAL A 99 4.39 -6.06 -15.16
C VAL A 99 4.70 -5.04 -14.07
N ARG A 100 4.01 -3.90 -14.10
CA ARG A 100 4.12 -2.89 -13.04
C ARG A 100 3.53 -3.40 -11.73
N LEU A 101 4.15 -3.05 -10.60
CA LEU A 101 3.68 -3.39 -9.26
C LEU A 101 2.23 -2.95 -9.04
N VAL A 102 1.85 -1.75 -9.51
CA VAL A 102 0.47 -1.24 -9.37
C VAL A 102 -0.57 -2.16 -10.03
N SER A 103 -0.25 -2.75 -11.18
CA SER A 103 -1.14 -3.66 -11.90
C SER A 103 -1.34 -4.98 -11.14
N PHE A 104 -0.29 -5.45 -10.46
CA PHE A 104 -0.39 -6.62 -9.59
C PHE A 104 -1.11 -6.31 -8.27
N ALA A 105 -0.78 -5.17 -7.64
CA ALA A 105 -1.22 -4.83 -6.30
C ALA A 105 -2.72 -4.53 -6.19
N VAL A 106 -3.36 -4.01 -7.25
CA VAL A 106 -4.78 -3.63 -7.20
C VAL A 106 -5.70 -4.77 -6.76
N HIS A 107 -5.40 -6.01 -7.14
CA HIS A 107 -6.19 -7.18 -6.76
C HIS A 107 -6.14 -7.44 -5.26
N TRP A 108 -4.95 -7.34 -4.65
CA TRP A 108 -4.75 -7.49 -3.21
C TRP A 108 -5.39 -6.34 -2.43
N ILE A 109 -5.21 -5.10 -2.92
CA ILE A 109 -5.78 -3.90 -2.30
C ILE A 109 -7.31 -4.02 -2.23
N ARG A 110 -7.95 -4.38 -3.35
CA ARG A 110 -9.41 -4.55 -3.40
C ARG A 110 -9.89 -5.74 -2.58
N ALA A 111 -9.14 -6.84 -2.57
CA ALA A 111 -9.51 -8.02 -1.80
C ALA A 111 -9.60 -7.71 -0.29
N GLU A 112 -8.60 -7.01 0.27
CA GLU A 112 -8.62 -6.65 1.69
C GLU A 112 -9.73 -5.64 2.03
N MET A 113 -9.96 -4.63 1.17
CA MET A 113 -11.08 -3.70 1.38
C MET A 113 -12.43 -4.40 1.32
N HIS A 114 -12.65 -5.30 0.35
CA HIS A 114 -13.88 -6.08 0.26
C HIS A 114 -14.08 -6.98 1.48
N GLU A 115 -13.04 -7.68 1.92
CA GLU A 115 -13.10 -8.53 3.11
C GLU A 115 -13.49 -7.70 4.34
N TYR A 116 -12.90 -6.51 4.52
CA TYR A 116 -13.28 -5.60 5.59
C TYR A 116 -14.74 -5.15 5.50
N ILE A 117 -15.20 -4.78 4.30
CA ILE A 117 -16.59 -4.39 4.06
C ILE A 117 -17.53 -5.54 4.47
N LEU A 118 -17.28 -6.76 3.99
CA LEU A 118 -18.12 -7.93 4.28
C LEU A 118 -18.19 -8.28 5.77
N ARG A 119 -17.12 -8.02 6.53
CA ARG A 119 -17.09 -8.28 7.98
C ARG A 119 -17.82 -7.23 8.82
N ASN A 120 -18.08 -6.06 8.26
CA ASN A 120 -18.67 -4.91 8.96
C ASN A 120 -20.03 -4.50 8.37
N TRP A 121 -20.65 -5.38 7.57
CA TRP A 121 -21.97 -5.17 6.99
C TRP A 121 -23.06 -5.87 7.79
#